data_AF-A0A256XXU2-F1
#
_entry.id   AF-A0A256XXU2-F1
#
_cell.length_a   1.000
_cell.length_b   1.000
_cell.length_c   1.000
_cell.angle_alpha   90.00
_cell.angle_beta   90.00
_cell.angle_gamma   90.00
#
_symmetry.space_group_name_H-M   'P 1'
#
loop_
_entity.id
_entity.type
_entity.pdbx_description
1 polymer ?
#
loop_
_entity_poly.entity_id
_entity_poly.type
_entity_poly.pdbx_seq_one_letter_code
_entity_poly.pdbx_strand_id
1 'polypeptide(L)'
;MKKRIIYGLLIIILSMGVFAKVGQLDWSITDLRCGNGVRDKYELYDAGDNDTLCDEYGKLLGIAAVGDEYHCTCLPRIIPAFCGNDIREGAELCDGSAAEDFCPELGEIMGVKLKCNPKTCGCDFVEEIPESYNPEYIEMLENLTKIKAVCGDKKVQGLEDCDPPKSLCKTNTGKIGECNSECKCVEKNFLEETSETNKENKTDETKENRNKQGKYD
;
A
#
# COMPACT_ATOMS: atom_id res chain seq x y z
N MET A 1 23.23 -55.31 27.90
CA MET A 1 23.74 -53.91 27.82
C MET A 1 23.30 -53.30 26.49
N LYS A 2 22.29 -52.43 26.48
CA LYS A 2 21.78 -51.70 25.30
C LYS A 2 21.32 -50.30 25.76
N LYS A 3 21.36 -49.30 24.86
CA LYS A 3 21.04 -47.86 25.01
C LYS A 3 22.25 -46.90 25.10
N ARG A 4 22.95 -46.68 23.98
CA ARG A 4 23.49 -45.38 23.53
C ARG A 4 23.45 -45.36 21.98
N ILE A 5 23.52 -44.17 21.36
CA ILE A 5 23.45 -43.92 19.90
C ILE A 5 22.03 -44.03 19.27
N ILE A 6 21.07 -43.21 19.71
CA ILE A 6 19.95 -42.69 18.86
C ILE A 6 19.55 -41.28 19.35
N TYR A 7 20.43 -40.28 19.21
CA TYR A 7 20.12 -38.85 19.46
C TYR A 7 21.00 -37.93 18.59
N GLY A 8 21.17 -38.26 17.30
CA GLY A 8 22.02 -37.50 16.38
C GLY A 8 21.49 -37.41 14.94
N LEU A 9 20.18 -37.65 14.74
CA LEU A 9 19.60 -37.81 13.40
C LEU A 9 18.13 -37.31 13.32
N LEU A 10 17.76 -36.37 14.19
CA LEU A 10 16.39 -35.84 14.31
C LEU A 10 16.34 -34.30 14.44
N ILE A 11 17.42 -33.61 14.07
CA ILE A 11 17.51 -32.13 14.04
C ILE A 11 18.14 -31.68 12.70
N ILE A 12 17.79 -32.34 11.59
CA ILE A 12 18.15 -31.91 10.22
C ILE A 12 16.94 -32.11 9.27
N ILE A 13 15.73 -31.76 9.73
CA ILE A 13 14.56 -31.47 8.87
C ILE A 13 13.84 -30.21 9.41
N LEU A 14 14.65 -29.25 9.88
CA LEU A 14 14.26 -27.84 9.98
C LEU A 14 15.14 -27.00 9.03
N SER A 15 15.48 -27.61 7.89
CA SER A 15 15.78 -26.83 6.69
C SER A 15 14.57 -25.95 6.45
N MET A 16 14.76 -24.64 6.62
CA MET A 16 13.76 -23.64 6.28
C MET A 16 13.36 -23.88 4.82
N GLY A 17 12.19 -24.49 4.65
CA GLY A 17 11.46 -24.43 3.40
C GLY A 17 11.10 -22.97 3.19
N VAL A 18 12.03 -22.22 2.59
CA VAL A 18 11.64 -21.14 1.70
C VAL A 18 10.87 -21.85 0.61
N PHE A 19 9.57 -22.04 0.84
CA PHE A 19 8.63 -22.41 -0.20
C PHE A 19 8.73 -21.28 -1.20
N ALA A 20 9.58 -21.46 -2.21
CA ALA A 20 9.60 -20.56 -3.33
C ALA A 20 8.16 -20.49 -3.85
N LYS A 21 7.70 -19.28 -4.14
CA LYS A 21 6.37 -19.04 -4.69
C LYS A 21 6.39 -19.61 -6.12
N VAL A 22 6.12 -20.90 -6.26
CA VAL A 22 6.33 -21.63 -7.52
C VAL A 22 4.97 -21.92 -8.14
N GLY A 23 4.41 -20.85 -8.70
CA GLY A 23 3.40 -20.90 -9.74
C GLY A 23 3.97 -20.36 -11.04
N GLN A 24 3.11 -20.31 -12.06
CA GLN A 24 3.38 -19.64 -13.34
C GLN A 24 3.70 -18.15 -13.17
N LEU A 25 3.21 -17.55 -12.08
CA LEU A 25 3.27 -16.13 -11.72
C LEU A 25 3.64 -16.01 -10.22
N ASP A 26 4.14 -14.84 -9.79
CA ASP A 26 4.41 -14.59 -8.36
C ASP A 26 3.10 -14.52 -7.55
N TRP A 27 2.91 -15.50 -6.66
CA TRP A 27 1.73 -15.59 -5.77
C TRP A 27 1.52 -14.39 -4.84
N SER A 28 2.55 -13.61 -4.49
CA SER A 28 2.33 -12.36 -3.74
C SER A 28 1.68 -11.25 -4.55
N ILE A 29 1.42 -11.48 -5.84
CA ILE A 29 0.63 -10.61 -6.71
C ILE A 29 -0.72 -11.28 -6.99
N THR A 30 -0.75 -12.56 -7.38
CA THR A 30 -2.00 -13.26 -7.71
C THR A 30 -2.89 -13.48 -6.47
N ASP A 31 -2.31 -13.80 -5.32
CA ASP A 31 -3.07 -14.01 -4.06
C ASP A 31 -3.67 -12.70 -3.50
N LEU A 32 -3.28 -11.50 -3.99
CA LEU A 32 -3.80 -10.22 -3.49
C LEU A 32 -5.31 -10.07 -3.71
N ARG A 33 -5.85 -10.68 -4.76
CA ARG A 33 -7.27 -10.56 -5.14
C ARG A 33 -7.96 -11.88 -5.42
N CYS A 34 -7.24 -12.98 -5.31
CA CYS A 34 -7.77 -14.29 -5.62
C CYS A 34 -9.04 -14.65 -4.83
N GLY A 35 -10.05 -15.14 -5.56
CA GLY A 35 -11.36 -15.53 -5.01
C GLY A 35 -12.32 -14.36 -4.85
N ASN A 36 -12.10 -13.24 -5.54
CA ASN A 36 -13.00 -12.08 -5.50
C ASN A 36 -14.20 -12.23 -6.47
N GLY A 37 -14.15 -13.20 -7.39
CA GLY A 37 -15.18 -13.44 -8.40
C GLY A 37 -14.99 -12.69 -9.72
N VAL A 38 -13.84 -12.05 -9.93
CA VAL A 38 -13.45 -11.35 -11.15
C VAL A 38 -11.98 -11.66 -11.40
N ARG A 39 -11.68 -12.32 -12.53
CA ARG A 39 -10.32 -12.61 -12.95
C ARG A 39 -9.64 -11.32 -13.42
N ASP A 40 -8.82 -10.74 -12.56
CA ASP A 40 -8.06 -9.54 -12.86
C ASP A 40 -6.91 -9.83 -13.85
N LYS A 41 -6.34 -8.79 -14.48
CA LYS A 41 -5.24 -8.95 -15.47
C LYS A 41 -3.93 -9.53 -14.91
N TYR A 42 -3.86 -9.74 -13.60
CA TYR A 42 -2.73 -10.36 -12.92
C TYR A 42 -3.00 -11.83 -12.57
N GLU A 43 -4.17 -12.37 -12.93
CA GLU A 43 -4.64 -13.72 -12.60
C GLU A 43 -4.92 -14.53 -13.88
N LEU A 44 -4.76 -15.86 -13.80
CA LEU A 44 -5.10 -16.79 -14.89
C LEU A 44 -6.50 -17.39 -14.72
N TYR A 45 -7.06 -17.36 -13.50
CA TYR A 45 -8.32 -17.99 -13.14
C TYR A 45 -8.85 -17.36 -11.85
N ASP A 46 -10.17 -17.17 -11.72
CA ASP A 46 -10.83 -16.93 -10.43
C ASP A 46 -12.07 -17.83 -10.33
N ALA A 47 -12.35 -18.40 -9.15
CA ALA A 47 -13.41 -19.39 -8.96
C ALA A 47 -14.83 -18.83 -9.08
N GLY A 48 -15.02 -17.50 -9.04
CA GLY A 48 -16.31 -16.86 -9.29
C GLY A 48 -16.46 -16.26 -10.70
N ASP A 49 -15.40 -16.25 -11.51
CA ASP A 49 -15.47 -15.79 -12.91
C ASP A 49 -15.85 -16.94 -13.86
N ASN A 50 -16.46 -16.60 -15.00
CA ASN A 50 -16.83 -17.60 -16.02
C ASN A 50 -15.71 -17.85 -17.05
N ASP A 51 -14.74 -16.94 -17.15
CA ASP A 51 -13.61 -17.05 -18.08
C ASP A 51 -12.35 -17.52 -17.34
N THR A 52 -11.55 -18.36 -18.00
CA THR A 52 -10.24 -18.80 -17.51
C THR A 52 -9.23 -18.71 -18.64
N LEU A 53 -7.99 -18.33 -18.30
CA LEU A 53 -6.84 -18.38 -19.20
C LEU A 53 -6.07 -19.71 -19.08
N CYS A 54 -6.54 -20.65 -18.25
CA CYS A 54 -5.88 -21.95 -18.11
C CYS A 54 -6.00 -22.81 -19.38
N ASP A 55 -7.04 -22.63 -20.20
CA ASP A 55 -7.13 -23.27 -21.51
C ASP A 55 -6.07 -22.71 -22.48
N GLU A 56 -5.85 -21.41 -22.50
CA GLU A 56 -4.82 -20.72 -23.30
C GLU A 56 -3.41 -21.08 -22.83
N TYR A 57 -3.16 -21.06 -21.52
CA TYR A 57 -1.91 -21.52 -20.91
C TYR A 57 -1.63 -23.01 -21.21
N GLY A 58 -2.66 -23.85 -21.14
CA GLY A 58 -2.57 -25.27 -21.51
C GLY A 58 -2.19 -25.45 -22.99
N LYS A 59 -2.84 -24.70 -23.90
CA LYS A 59 -2.50 -24.69 -25.33
C LYS A 59 -1.07 -24.20 -25.59
N LEU A 60 -0.61 -23.18 -24.86
CA LEU A 60 0.71 -22.57 -24.99
C LEU A 60 1.83 -23.59 -24.68
N LEU A 61 1.68 -24.36 -23.61
CA LEU A 61 2.67 -25.37 -23.19
C LEU A 61 2.42 -26.78 -23.76
N GLY A 62 1.26 -27.03 -24.37
CA GLY A 62 0.86 -28.36 -24.84
C GLY A 62 0.43 -29.32 -23.71
N ILE A 63 -0.07 -28.78 -22.60
CA ILE A 63 -0.46 -29.53 -21.40
C ILE A 63 -1.98 -29.40 -21.14
N ALA A 64 -2.55 -30.37 -20.44
CA ALA A 64 -3.88 -30.21 -19.86
C ALA A 64 -3.74 -29.36 -18.59
N ALA A 65 -4.37 -28.19 -18.56
CA ALA A 65 -4.35 -27.29 -17.43
C ALA A 65 -5.76 -26.99 -16.90
N VAL A 66 -5.84 -26.66 -15.61
CA VAL A 66 -7.10 -26.33 -14.89
C VAL A 66 -6.85 -25.19 -13.89
N GLY A 67 -7.90 -24.51 -13.45
CA GLY A 67 -7.81 -23.42 -12.47
C GLY A 67 -7.24 -23.87 -11.12
N ASP A 68 -6.44 -23.00 -10.50
CA ASP A 68 -5.94 -23.15 -9.13
C ASP A 68 -6.64 -22.13 -8.21
N GLU A 69 -7.73 -22.55 -7.56
CA GLU A 69 -8.58 -21.68 -6.73
C GLU A 69 -7.84 -21.05 -5.52
N TYR A 70 -6.65 -21.54 -5.17
CA TYR A 70 -5.90 -21.07 -4.01
C TYR A 70 -4.93 -19.92 -4.30
N HIS A 71 -4.51 -19.76 -5.57
CA HIS A 71 -3.60 -18.70 -5.99
C HIS A 71 -4.02 -17.98 -7.27
N CYS A 72 -5.15 -18.36 -7.87
CA CYS A 72 -5.67 -17.77 -9.10
C CYS A 72 -4.69 -17.88 -10.29
N THR A 73 -3.93 -18.97 -10.27
CA THR A 73 -3.04 -19.45 -11.32
C THR A 73 -3.62 -20.74 -11.94
N CYS A 74 -2.80 -21.57 -12.58
CA CYS A 74 -3.23 -22.85 -13.15
C CYS A 74 -2.46 -24.04 -12.57
N LEU A 75 -3.08 -25.21 -12.60
CA LEU A 75 -2.44 -26.51 -12.39
C LEU A 75 -2.20 -27.19 -13.75
N PRO A 76 -1.18 -28.06 -13.91
CA PRO A 76 -0.14 -28.37 -12.93
C PRO A 76 0.80 -27.18 -12.68
N ARG A 77 1.38 -27.12 -11.48
CA ARG A 77 2.39 -26.11 -11.10
C ARG A 77 3.77 -26.54 -11.59
N ILE A 78 4.68 -25.57 -11.70
CA ILE A 78 6.09 -25.81 -11.96
C ILE A 78 6.70 -26.61 -10.81
N ILE A 79 7.62 -27.53 -11.13
CA ILE A 79 8.31 -28.37 -10.16
C ILE A 79 9.71 -27.79 -9.94
N PRO A 80 10.02 -27.18 -8.77
CA PRO A 80 11.28 -26.45 -8.56
C PRO A 80 12.56 -27.29 -8.66
N ALA A 81 12.42 -28.62 -8.72
CA ALA A 81 13.54 -29.55 -8.81
C ALA A 81 14.03 -29.80 -10.26
N PHE A 82 13.27 -29.35 -11.26
CA PHE A 82 13.64 -29.47 -12.67
C PHE A 82 14.13 -28.13 -13.24
N CYS A 83 13.53 -27.03 -12.81
CA CYS A 83 13.99 -25.66 -13.10
C CYS A 83 15.52 -25.46 -12.96
N GLY A 84 16.11 -24.86 -13.97
CA GLY A 84 17.53 -24.51 -14.12
C GLY A 84 18.37 -25.55 -14.86
N ASN A 85 17.78 -26.39 -15.74
CA ASN A 85 18.46 -27.52 -16.37
C ASN A 85 18.73 -27.37 -17.89
N ASP A 86 18.29 -26.24 -18.47
CA ASP A 86 18.28 -25.89 -19.90
C ASP A 86 17.31 -26.73 -20.77
N ILE A 87 16.29 -27.35 -20.15
CA ILE A 87 15.21 -28.11 -20.80
C ILE A 87 13.88 -27.70 -20.14
N ARG A 88 13.05 -26.97 -20.90
CA ARG A 88 11.71 -26.54 -20.45
C ARG A 88 10.77 -27.75 -20.33
N GLU A 89 10.32 -28.05 -19.12
CA GLU A 89 9.61 -29.29 -18.79
C GLU A 89 8.22 -29.07 -18.17
N GLY A 90 7.20 -29.68 -18.79
CA GLY A 90 5.83 -29.71 -18.26
C GLY A 90 5.16 -28.33 -18.15
N ALA A 91 5.11 -27.79 -16.93
CA ALA A 91 4.41 -26.54 -16.58
C ALA A 91 5.31 -25.28 -16.66
N GLU A 92 6.60 -25.46 -16.90
CA GLU A 92 7.59 -24.39 -17.03
C GLU A 92 7.31 -23.49 -18.24
N LEU A 93 7.34 -22.18 -18.00
CA LEU A 93 7.16 -21.16 -19.03
C LEU A 93 8.49 -20.75 -19.64
N CYS A 94 9.57 -20.87 -18.89
CA CYS A 94 10.94 -20.73 -19.37
C CYS A 94 11.84 -21.66 -18.55
N ASP A 95 13.05 -21.93 -19.02
CA ASP A 95 14.06 -22.59 -18.19
C ASP A 95 15.45 -21.98 -18.38
N GLY A 96 16.10 -21.55 -17.29
CA GLY A 96 17.52 -21.25 -17.23
C GLY A 96 18.05 -20.37 -18.37
N SER A 97 18.81 -20.99 -19.29
CA SER A 97 19.31 -20.40 -20.53
C SER A 97 18.77 -21.05 -21.81
N ALA A 98 17.71 -21.85 -21.69
CA ALA A 98 16.99 -22.43 -22.81
C ALA A 98 16.46 -21.33 -23.75
N ALA A 99 16.36 -21.66 -25.04
CA ALA A 99 15.88 -20.73 -26.07
C ALA A 99 14.35 -20.55 -26.04
N GLU A 100 13.63 -21.35 -25.26
CA GLU A 100 12.17 -21.30 -25.13
C GLU A 100 11.80 -20.50 -23.87
N ASP A 101 11.26 -19.29 -24.08
CA ASP A 101 10.63 -18.44 -23.06
C ASP A 101 9.22 -18.08 -23.57
N PHE A 102 8.20 -18.62 -22.92
CA PHE A 102 6.77 -18.39 -23.20
C PHE A 102 6.17 -17.28 -22.31
N CYS A 103 6.96 -16.63 -21.46
CA CYS A 103 6.49 -15.49 -20.70
C CYS A 103 5.98 -14.34 -21.59
N PRO A 104 6.64 -13.96 -22.71
CA PRO A 104 6.12 -12.94 -23.62
C PRO A 104 4.71 -13.26 -24.13
N GLU A 105 4.50 -14.47 -24.64
CA GLU A 105 3.21 -14.95 -25.18
C GLU A 105 2.13 -15.03 -24.10
N LEU A 106 2.46 -15.53 -22.90
CA LEU A 106 1.52 -15.52 -21.78
C LEU A 106 1.16 -14.08 -21.36
N GLY A 107 2.13 -13.16 -21.42
CA GLY A 107 1.90 -11.74 -21.19
C GLY A 107 0.92 -11.14 -22.20
N GLU A 108 1.05 -11.48 -23.48
CA GLU A 108 0.10 -11.06 -24.52
C GLU A 108 -1.32 -11.60 -24.28
N ILE A 109 -1.46 -12.86 -23.86
CA ILE A 109 -2.74 -13.49 -23.48
C ILE A 109 -3.38 -12.76 -22.29
N MET A 110 -2.58 -12.37 -21.29
CA MET A 110 -3.04 -11.68 -20.07
C MET A 110 -3.21 -10.16 -20.25
N GLY A 111 -2.66 -9.56 -21.32
CA GLY A 111 -2.60 -8.11 -21.49
C GLY A 111 -1.59 -7.38 -20.59
N VAL A 112 -0.53 -8.07 -20.15
CA VAL A 112 0.55 -7.55 -19.28
C VAL A 112 1.92 -7.86 -19.87
N LYS A 113 2.98 -7.23 -19.35
CA LYS A 113 4.36 -7.58 -19.72
C LYS A 113 4.95 -8.54 -18.69
N LEU A 114 5.35 -9.71 -19.16
CA LEU A 114 6.03 -10.75 -18.38
C LEU A 114 7.45 -10.98 -18.90
N LYS A 115 8.31 -11.56 -18.06
CA LYS A 115 9.65 -12.04 -18.41
C LYS A 115 9.93 -13.35 -17.66
N CYS A 116 10.80 -14.20 -18.20
CA CYS A 116 11.30 -15.35 -17.47
C CYS A 116 11.89 -14.98 -16.09
N ASN A 117 11.52 -15.73 -15.05
CA ASN A 117 12.21 -15.77 -13.78
C ASN A 117 13.05 -17.06 -13.69
N PRO A 118 14.37 -17.01 -13.95
CA PRO A 118 15.22 -18.22 -14.01
C PRO A 118 15.46 -18.89 -12.64
N LYS A 119 14.84 -18.41 -11.56
CA LYS A 119 14.86 -19.08 -10.24
C LYS A 119 13.61 -19.91 -9.95
N THR A 120 12.52 -19.64 -10.67
CA THR A 120 11.22 -20.33 -10.48
C THR A 120 10.71 -20.98 -11.76
N CYS A 121 11.29 -20.67 -12.92
CA CYS A 121 10.88 -21.14 -14.25
C CYS A 121 9.42 -20.78 -14.64
N GLY A 122 8.86 -19.83 -13.89
CA GLY A 122 7.65 -19.08 -14.20
C GLY A 122 8.02 -17.65 -14.61
N CYS A 123 7.03 -16.76 -14.56
CA CYS A 123 7.16 -15.40 -15.06
C CYS A 123 7.07 -14.35 -13.97
N ASP A 124 7.95 -13.35 -14.06
CA ASP A 124 7.84 -12.10 -13.31
C ASP A 124 7.08 -11.06 -14.13
N PHE A 125 6.25 -10.25 -13.46
CA PHE A 125 5.73 -9.02 -14.05
C PHE A 125 6.86 -8.01 -14.28
N VAL A 126 6.86 -7.38 -15.46
CA VAL A 126 7.86 -6.37 -15.87
C VAL A 126 7.38 -4.96 -15.51
N GLU A 127 6.06 -4.77 -15.42
CA GLU A 127 5.43 -3.53 -14.98
C GLU A 127 5.30 -3.45 -13.46
N GLU A 128 5.30 -2.24 -12.91
CA GLU A 128 4.99 -2.01 -11.50
C GLU A 128 3.51 -2.31 -11.24
N ILE A 129 3.24 -3.12 -10.21
CA ILE A 129 1.88 -3.38 -9.75
C ILE A 129 1.40 -2.15 -8.99
N PRO A 130 0.28 -1.51 -9.36
CA PRO A 130 -0.17 -0.28 -8.72
C PRO A 130 -0.63 -0.53 -7.29
N GLU A 131 -0.35 0.41 -6.37
CA GLU A 131 -0.76 0.29 -4.95
C GLU A 131 -2.27 0.06 -4.79
N SER A 132 -3.09 0.63 -5.69
CA SER A 132 -4.54 0.42 -5.74
C SER A 132 -4.97 -1.01 -6.05
N TYR A 133 -4.07 -1.89 -6.50
CA TYR A 133 -4.37 -3.32 -6.63
C TYR A 133 -4.40 -4.01 -5.26
N ASN A 134 -3.55 -3.60 -4.31
CA ASN A 134 -3.50 -4.19 -2.97
C ASN A 134 -4.76 -3.82 -2.14
N PRO A 135 -5.57 -4.80 -1.66
CA PRO A 135 -6.73 -4.51 -0.82
C PRO A 135 -6.38 -3.81 0.50
N GLU A 136 -5.24 -4.10 1.12
CA GLU A 136 -4.82 -3.43 2.38
C GLU A 136 -4.62 -1.92 2.17
N TYR A 137 -4.12 -1.54 1.00
CA TYR A 137 -3.95 -0.14 0.63
C TYR A 137 -5.29 0.57 0.40
N ILE A 138 -6.25 -0.12 -0.25
CA ILE A 138 -7.62 0.38 -0.36
C ILE A 138 -8.24 0.52 1.04
N GLU A 139 -8.11 -0.48 1.91
CA GLU A 139 -8.66 -0.42 3.26
C GLU A 139 -8.04 0.74 4.08
N MET A 140 -6.73 0.98 3.92
CA MET A 140 -6.06 2.13 4.53
C MET A 140 -6.66 3.47 4.03
N LEU A 141 -6.84 3.64 2.73
CA LEU A 141 -7.45 4.85 2.15
C LEU A 141 -8.92 5.02 2.56
N GLU A 142 -9.68 3.92 2.61
CA GLU A 142 -11.03 3.91 3.13
C GLU A 142 -11.08 4.27 4.61
N ASN A 143 -10.15 3.78 5.44
CA ASN A 143 -10.10 4.10 6.86
C ASN A 143 -9.70 5.57 7.09
N LEU A 144 -8.77 6.12 6.30
CA LEU A 144 -8.42 7.55 6.33
C LEU A 144 -9.60 8.45 5.96
N THR A 145 -10.48 8.01 5.06
CA THR A 145 -11.66 8.77 4.60
C THR A 145 -12.94 8.51 5.40
N LYS A 146 -13.09 7.33 6.01
CA LYS A 146 -14.19 6.96 6.92
C LYS A 146 -14.07 7.59 8.29
N ILE A 147 -12.88 8.06 8.69
CA ILE A 147 -12.79 9.03 9.77
C ILE A 147 -13.49 10.30 9.27
N LYS A 148 -14.76 10.45 9.65
CA LYS A 148 -15.60 11.60 9.34
C LYS A 148 -15.08 12.82 10.11
N ALA A 149 -14.01 13.41 9.57
CA ALA A 149 -13.47 14.71 9.96
C ALA A 149 -14.61 15.74 9.89
N VAL A 150 -14.91 16.37 11.02
CA VAL A 150 -15.94 17.42 11.14
C VAL A 150 -15.28 18.60 11.82
N CYS A 151 -14.64 19.43 11.02
CA CYS A 151 -13.94 20.60 11.51
C CYS A 151 -14.83 21.48 12.40
N GLY A 152 -14.44 21.61 13.67
CA GLY A 152 -15.16 22.26 14.75
C GLY A 152 -15.80 21.32 15.79
N ASP A 153 -15.63 19.99 15.70
CA ASP A 153 -16.20 19.03 16.67
C ASP A 153 -15.35 18.85 17.95
N LYS A 154 -14.16 19.46 18.00
CA LYS A 154 -13.14 19.44 19.07
C LYS A 154 -12.33 18.15 19.16
N LYS A 155 -12.22 17.38 18.07
CA LYS A 155 -11.33 16.23 17.96
C LYS A 155 -10.52 16.33 16.68
N VAL A 156 -9.20 16.19 16.76
CA VAL A 156 -8.36 16.11 15.55
C VAL A 156 -8.55 14.73 14.92
N GLN A 157 -9.12 14.69 13.72
CA GLN A 157 -9.58 13.47 13.06
C GLN A 157 -9.26 13.44 11.56
N GLY A 158 -8.93 12.25 11.04
CA GLY A 158 -8.75 12.00 9.61
C GLY A 158 -7.60 12.79 9.02
N LEU A 159 -7.93 13.82 8.23
CA LEU A 159 -6.95 14.71 7.60
C LEU A 159 -6.85 16.08 8.29
N GLU A 160 -7.40 16.27 9.48
CA GLU A 160 -7.28 17.53 10.23
C GLU A 160 -5.91 17.65 10.90
N ASP A 161 -5.30 18.84 10.86
CA ASP A 161 -4.06 19.14 11.59
C ASP A 161 -4.37 19.69 13.01
N CYS A 162 -5.60 20.17 13.22
CA CYS A 162 -6.05 20.90 14.40
C CYS A 162 -7.59 20.98 14.46
N ASP A 163 -8.18 21.08 15.64
CA ASP A 163 -9.61 21.37 15.84
C ASP A 163 -9.79 22.03 17.23
N PRO A 164 -10.58 23.11 17.39
CA PRO A 164 -11.42 23.78 16.39
C PRO A 164 -10.69 24.91 15.63
N PRO A 165 -11.31 25.48 14.58
CA PRO A 165 -10.83 26.71 13.95
C PRO A 165 -10.50 27.82 14.96
N LYS A 166 -9.48 28.61 14.65
CA LYS A 166 -8.85 29.64 15.50
C LYS A 166 -8.16 29.13 16.76
N SER A 167 -8.02 27.81 16.95
CA SER A 167 -7.10 27.26 17.95
C SER A 167 -5.64 27.50 17.56
N LEU A 168 -4.76 27.59 18.55
CA LEU A 168 -3.31 27.58 18.31
C LEU A 168 -2.86 26.14 18.03
N CYS A 169 -2.01 25.99 17.02
CA CYS A 169 -1.51 24.70 16.56
C CYS A 169 -0.01 24.78 16.25
N LYS A 170 0.61 23.64 15.94
CA LYS A 170 2.02 23.57 15.52
C LYS A 170 2.08 23.03 14.09
N THR A 171 2.71 23.78 13.20
CA THR A 171 2.82 23.41 11.78
C THR A 171 3.77 22.23 11.58
N ASN A 172 3.73 21.61 10.39
CA ASN A 172 4.69 20.57 9.99
C ASN A 172 6.15 21.08 9.95
N THR A 173 6.36 22.40 9.85
CA THR A 173 7.67 23.08 9.98
C THR A 173 8.06 23.37 11.43
N GLY A 174 7.23 22.98 12.40
CA GLY A 174 7.47 23.12 13.84
C GLY A 174 7.21 24.50 14.42
N LYS A 175 6.68 25.45 13.64
CA LYS A 175 6.35 26.82 14.07
C LYS A 175 4.95 26.88 14.69
N ILE A 176 4.66 27.98 15.38
CA ILE A 176 3.31 28.28 15.89
C ILE A 176 2.42 28.71 14.72
N GLY A 177 1.26 28.07 14.61
CA GLY A 177 0.22 28.38 13.63
C GLY A 177 -1.13 28.66 14.27
N GLU A 178 -2.10 29.01 13.43
CA GLU A 178 -3.51 29.10 13.79
C GLU A 178 -4.31 28.14 12.92
N CYS A 179 -5.33 27.52 13.50
CA CYS A 179 -6.20 26.58 12.82
C CYS A 179 -7.18 27.31 11.89
N ASN A 180 -7.14 27.03 10.58
CA ASN A 180 -8.06 27.65 9.62
C ASN A 180 -9.46 27.01 9.65
N SER A 181 -10.38 27.48 8.79
CA SER A 181 -11.75 26.93 8.65
C SER A 181 -11.83 25.55 8.00
N GLU A 182 -10.72 25.03 7.49
CA GLU A 182 -10.57 23.68 6.91
C GLU A 182 -9.81 22.74 7.87
N CYS A 183 -9.62 23.17 9.13
CA CYS A 183 -8.89 22.46 10.17
C CYS A 183 -7.44 22.11 9.77
N LYS A 184 -6.81 23.03 9.02
CA LYS A 184 -5.39 23.03 8.66
C LYS A 184 -4.60 24.01 9.51
N CYS A 185 -3.39 23.61 9.91
CA CYS A 185 -2.52 24.43 10.72
C CYS A 185 -1.64 25.32 9.83
N VAL A 186 -2.02 26.58 9.69
CA VAL A 186 -1.29 27.57 8.87
C VAL A 186 -0.38 28.43 9.73
N GLU A 187 0.81 28.78 9.22
CA GLU A 187 1.73 29.67 9.94
C GLU A 187 1.05 31.02 10.21
N LYS A 188 1.02 31.45 11.47
CA LYS A 188 0.50 32.77 11.83
C LYS A 188 1.60 33.78 11.51
N ASN A 189 1.37 34.61 10.49
CA ASN A 189 2.26 35.74 10.19
C ASN A 189 2.24 36.71 11.37
N PHE A 190 3.25 36.63 12.23
CA PHE A 190 3.47 37.58 13.32
C PHE A 190 3.96 38.92 12.77
N LEU A 191 3.02 39.71 12.28
CA LEU A 191 3.18 41.15 12.09
C LEU A 191 2.02 41.88 12.76
N GLU A 192 2.41 42.90 13.52
CA GLU A 192 1.60 43.90 14.24
C GLU A 192 1.18 43.60 15.71
N GLU A 193 1.23 44.69 16.49
CA GLU A 193 0.74 44.88 17.88
C GLU A 193 1.52 44.28 19.07
N THR A 194 2.83 44.58 19.13
CA THR A 194 3.40 45.08 20.40
C THR A 194 3.23 46.59 20.50
N SER A 195 1.99 47.03 20.71
CA SER A 195 1.65 48.42 21.01
C SER A 195 0.40 48.48 21.89
N GLU A 196 0.42 49.40 22.86
CA GLU A 196 -0.73 49.78 23.71
C GLU A 196 -1.25 48.77 24.74
N THR A 197 -0.46 48.51 25.80
CA THR A 197 -0.85 49.00 27.15
C THR A 197 0.27 48.87 28.18
N ASN A 198 0.85 50.02 28.56
CA ASN A 198 1.42 50.22 29.90
C ASN A 198 1.16 51.67 30.33
N LYS A 199 -0.13 51.99 30.52
CA LYS A 199 -0.53 53.13 31.34
C LYS A 199 -0.48 52.67 32.80
N GLU A 200 0.55 53.07 33.52
CA GLU A 200 0.44 53.55 34.91
C GLU A 200 1.80 54.01 35.43
N ASN A 201 1.95 55.33 35.62
CA ASN A 201 2.36 55.88 36.92
C ASN A 201 2.20 57.41 36.97
N LYS A 202 1.77 57.89 38.15
CA LYS A 202 1.89 59.25 38.72
C LYS A 202 3.26 59.91 38.40
N THR A 203 3.49 61.22 38.30
CA THR A 203 2.79 62.48 38.71
C THR A 203 3.53 63.67 38.01
N ASP A 204 3.20 64.98 38.09
CA ASP A 204 2.26 65.78 38.91
C ASP A 204 1.88 67.15 38.24
N GLU A 205 1.16 67.99 38.99
CA GLU A 205 1.16 69.47 39.00
C GLU A 205 0.69 70.33 37.79
N THR A 206 -0.50 70.91 37.99
CA THR A 206 -0.86 72.35 37.88
C THR A 206 -0.91 73.09 36.52
N LYS A 207 -2.14 73.45 36.09
CA LYS A 207 -2.71 74.83 35.92
C LYS A 207 -3.87 74.80 34.91
N GLU A 208 -5.12 75.00 35.33
CA GLU A 208 -5.78 76.29 35.59
C GLU A 208 -6.18 77.08 34.33
N ASN A 209 -7.37 76.81 33.76
CA ASN A 209 -8.52 77.76 33.78
C ASN A 209 -9.74 77.30 32.96
N ARG A 210 -10.94 77.63 33.50
CA ARG A 210 -12.21 78.10 32.87
C ARG A 210 -12.43 77.83 31.36
N ASN A 211 -13.62 77.46 30.89
CA ASN A 211 -14.91 78.06 31.24
C ASN A 211 -16.12 77.25 30.69
N LYS A 212 -17.25 77.28 31.42
CA LYS A 212 -18.68 77.13 31.03
C LYS A 212 -19.04 76.29 29.77
N GLN A 213 -19.79 75.18 29.83
CA GLN A 213 -21.11 74.88 30.43
C GLN A 213 -22.33 75.18 29.54
N GLY A 214 -23.11 74.13 29.26
CA GLY A 214 -24.44 74.16 28.63
C GLY A 214 -24.47 73.56 27.21
N LYS A 215 -25.50 72.82 26.79
CA LYS A 215 -26.67 72.26 27.51
C LYS A 215 -27.32 71.18 26.60
N TYR A 216 -28.09 70.26 27.17
CA TYR A 216 -29.13 69.48 26.45
C TYR A 216 -30.12 70.47 25.76
N ASP A 217 -30.79 70.15 24.66
CA ASP A 217 -31.15 68.84 24.08
C ASP A 217 -30.76 68.71 22.59
#